data_AF-G5E1P6-F1
#
_entry.id   AF-G5E1P6-F1
#
_cell.length_a   1.000
_cell.length_b   1.000
_cell.length_c   1.000
_cell.angle_alpha   90.00
_cell.angle_beta   90.00
_cell.angle_gamma   90.00
#
_symmetry.space_group_name_H-M   'P 1'
#
loop_
_entity.id
_entity.type
_entity.pdbx_description
1 polymer ?
#
loop_
_entity_poly.entity_id
_entity_poly.type
_entity_poly.pdbx_seq_one_letter_code
_entity_poly.pdbx_strand_id
1 'polypeptide(L)'
;QAFDKNEIGSMQQNEGLLEKIIKQAKHIFLRRRTARTIDSLASRIEDPQIQAHWSSINDVFESSVKVLITSQGYEQICKSIQLQLNIGVEHIRVVHRDGRVITLSHQEQELQDFLLSQMSQHQVLAVQQLAKVMGWHVLSF
;
A
#
# COMPACT_ATOMS: atom_id res chain seq x y z
N GLN A 1 -3.22 -22.75 46.91
CA GLN A 1 -4.29 -21.77 46.69
C GLN A 1 -4.79 -21.96 45.27
N ALA A 2 -6.06 -22.33 45.09
CA ALA A 2 -6.67 -22.44 43.78
C ALA A 2 -7.06 -21.03 43.34
N PHE A 3 -6.51 -20.57 42.21
CA PHE A 3 -6.86 -19.27 41.64
C PHE A 3 -8.32 -19.25 41.21
N ASP A 4 -9.02 -18.19 41.60
CA ASP A 4 -10.45 -18.02 41.34
C ASP A 4 -10.68 -17.77 39.84
N LYS A 5 -11.73 -18.36 39.26
CA LYS A 5 -12.02 -18.25 37.81
C LYS A 5 -12.15 -16.80 37.33
N ASN A 6 -12.49 -15.89 38.24
CA ASN A 6 -12.64 -14.47 37.99
C ASN A 6 -11.29 -13.72 37.89
N GLU A 7 -10.24 -14.16 38.60
CA GLU A 7 -8.89 -13.58 38.45
C GLU A 7 -8.27 -13.98 37.11
N ILE A 8 -8.50 -15.22 36.66
CA ILE A 8 -8.05 -15.71 35.35
C ILE A 8 -8.73 -14.92 34.20
N GLY A 9 -10.02 -14.57 34.36
CA GLY A 9 -10.74 -13.74 33.39
C GLY A 9 -10.23 -12.29 33.31
N SER A 10 -9.72 -11.74 34.42
CA SER A 10 -9.15 -10.37 34.46
C SER A 10 -7.77 -10.29 33.79
N MET A 11 -6.98 -11.37 33.82
CA MET A 11 -5.71 -11.46 33.09
C MET A 11 -5.90 -11.63 31.58
N GLN A 12 -7.03 -12.21 31.13
CA GLN A 12 -7.35 -12.34 29.70
C GLN A 12 -7.74 -11.03 29.01
N GLN A 13 -8.03 -9.96 29.76
CA GLN A 13 -8.45 -8.67 29.19
C GLN A 13 -7.29 -7.71 28.90
N ASN A 14 -6.11 -7.93 29.46
CA ASN A 14 -4.94 -7.10 29.19
C ASN A 14 -3.92 -7.89 28.39
N GLU A 15 -3.86 -7.60 27.09
CA GLU A 15 -2.79 -8.05 26.22
C GLU A 15 -1.43 -7.83 26.90
N GLY A 16 -0.68 -8.92 27.07
CA GLY A 16 0.57 -8.91 27.82
C GLY A 16 1.59 -7.99 27.17
N LEU A 17 2.49 -7.41 27.96
CA LEU A 17 3.56 -6.54 27.45
C LEU A 17 4.33 -7.20 26.30
N LEU A 18 4.61 -8.51 26.42
CA LEU A 18 5.27 -9.29 25.38
C LEU A 18 4.48 -9.32 24.07
N GLU A 19 3.17 -9.52 24.13
CA GLU A 19 2.29 -9.56 22.96
C GLU A 19 2.26 -8.20 22.25
N LYS A 20 2.22 -7.10 23.02
CA LYS A 20 2.33 -5.73 22.48
C LYS A 20 3.66 -5.51 21.77
N ILE A 21 4.78 -5.97 22.36
CA ILE A 21 6.10 -5.89 21.75
C ILE A 21 6.14 -6.69 20.44
N ILE A 22 5.59 -7.91 20.43
CA ILE A 22 5.55 -8.76 19.23
C ILE A 22 4.73 -8.09 18.12
N LYS A 23 3.54 -7.55 18.44
CA LYS A 23 2.70 -6.84 17.46
C LYS A 23 3.40 -5.61 16.89
N GLN A 24 4.07 -4.83 17.73
CA GLN A 24 4.80 -3.65 17.30
C GLN A 24 5.98 -4.04 16.38
N ALA A 25 6.72 -5.09 16.73
CA ALA A 25 7.82 -5.58 15.93
C ALA A 25 7.36 -6.07 14.54
N LYS A 26 6.25 -6.82 14.49
CA LYS A 26 5.62 -7.25 13.23
C LYS A 26 5.27 -6.06 12.33
N HIS A 27 4.60 -5.04 12.89
CA HIS A 27 4.24 -3.82 12.18
C HIS A 27 5.47 -3.06 11.65
N ILE A 28 6.49 -2.84 12.49
CA ILE A 28 7.73 -2.17 12.08
C ILE A 28 8.41 -2.91 10.92
N PHE A 29 8.42 -4.24 10.97
CA PHE A 29 9.00 -5.05 9.90
C PHE A 29 8.22 -4.90 8.59
N LEU A 30 6.89 -5.02 8.64
CA LEU A 30 6.04 -4.87 7.46
C LEU A 30 6.12 -3.47 6.85
N ARG A 31 6.16 -2.43 7.69
CA ARG A 31 6.37 -1.04 7.25
C ARG A 31 7.72 -0.86 6.55
N ARG A 32 8.81 -1.37 7.14
CA ARG A 32 10.16 -1.30 6.54
C ARG A 32 10.25 -2.07 5.22
N ARG A 33 9.54 -3.19 5.12
CA ARG A 33 9.47 -3.99 3.90
C ARG A 33 8.74 -3.22 2.81
N THR A 34 7.55 -2.70 3.12
CA THR A 34 6.75 -1.83 2.24
C THR A 34 7.56 -0.66 1.68
N ALA A 35 8.30 0.05 2.54
CA ALA A 35 9.17 1.15 2.12
C ALA A 35 10.23 0.68 1.12
N ARG A 36 10.97 -0.38 1.45
CA ARG A 36 11.99 -0.95 0.57
C ARG A 36 11.43 -1.40 -0.78
N THR A 37 10.23 -2.01 -0.79
CA THR A 37 9.58 -2.42 -2.03
C THR A 37 9.25 -1.22 -2.92
N ILE A 38 8.68 -0.16 -2.35
CA ILE A 38 8.37 1.07 -3.10
C ILE A 38 9.65 1.74 -3.60
N ASP A 39 10.67 1.88 -2.76
CA ASP A 39 11.94 2.50 -3.13
C ASP A 39 12.67 1.68 -4.22
N SER A 40 12.59 0.35 -4.14
CA SER A 40 13.13 -0.54 -5.18
C SER A 40 12.40 -0.38 -6.51
N LEU A 41 11.09 -0.12 -6.52
CA LEU A 41 10.34 0.13 -7.74
C LEU A 41 10.67 1.52 -8.30
N ALA A 42 10.72 2.54 -7.44
CA ALA A 42 11.05 3.92 -7.80
C ALA A 42 12.44 4.05 -8.43
N SER A 43 13.41 3.25 -7.97
CA SER A 43 14.78 3.26 -8.51
C SER A 43 14.96 2.42 -9.78
N ARG A 44 14.08 1.45 -10.04
CA ARG A 44 14.20 0.52 -11.17
C ARG A 44 13.38 0.94 -12.39
N ILE A 45 12.30 1.69 -12.17
CA ILE A 45 11.34 2.06 -13.22
C ILE A 45 11.32 3.58 -13.35
N GLU A 46 11.75 4.08 -14.51
CA GLU A 46 11.78 5.52 -14.78
C GLU A 46 10.41 6.08 -15.17
N ASP A 47 9.63 5.32 -15.96
CA ASP A 47 8.25 5.66 -16.32
C ASP A 47 7.35 4.41 -16.29
N PRO A 48 6.19 4.44 -15.62
CA PRO A 48 5.69 5.57 -14.84
C PRO A 48 6.47 5.71 -13.54
N GLN A 49 6.62 6.95 -13.09
CA GLN A 49 7.24 7.28 -11.81
C GLN A 49 6.31 6.90 -10.67
N ILE A 50 6.87 6.31 -9.63
CA ILE A 50 6.17 6.02 -8.37
C ILE A 50 6.77 6.88 -7.25
N GLN A 51 5.90 7.57 -6.52
CA GLN A 51 6.27 8.45 -5.41
C GLN A 51 5.50 8.04 -4.16
N ALA A 52 6.15 8.07 -3.00
CA ALA A 52 5.55 7.73 -1.72
C ALA A 52 5.66 8.88 -0.72
N HIS A 53 4.54 9.20 -0.09
CA HIS A 53 4.47 10.17 1.00
C HIS A 53 3.94 9.50 2.27
N TRP A 54 4.82 9.32 3.25
CA TRP A 54 4.50 8.72 4.54
C TRP A 54 3.80 9.73 5.45
N SER A 55 2.70 9.31 6.08
CA SER A 55 2.02 10.11 7.09
C SER A 55 2.92 10.34 8.31
N SER A 56 2.91 11.57 8.83
CA SER A 56 3.54 11.89 10.12
C SER A 56 2.70 11.43 11.31
N ILE A 57 1.39 11.24 11.12
CA ILE A 57 0.48 10.70 12.12
C ILE A 57 0.44 9.18 11.94
N ASN A 58 0.94 8.46 12.93
CA ASN A 58 0.96 6.99 12.94
C ASN A 58 0.45 6.51 14.29
N ASP A 59 -0.35 5.44 14.25
CA ASP A 59 -0.63 4.63 15.43
C ASP A 59 0.57 3.68 15.68
N VAL A 60 0.69 3.14 16.89
CA VAL A 60 1.75 2.18 17.26
C VAL A 60 1.68 0.91 16.39
N PHE A 61 0.49 0.57 15.89
CA PHE A 61 0.24 -0.62 15.09
C PHE A 61 -0.31 -0.33 13.68
N GLU A 62 -0.41 0.94 13.30
CA GLU A 62 -0.89 1.35 11.98
C GLU A 62 -0.07 2.51 11.43
N SER A 63 0.33 2.42 10.16
CA SER A 63 0.99 3.52 9.46
C SER A 63 0.40 3.68 8.07
N SER A 64 0.32 4.91 7.59
CA SER A 64 -0.24 5.19 6.28
C SER A 64 0.80 5.79 5.35
N VAL A 65 0.78 5.37 4.08
CA VAL A 65 1.56 5.96 2.99
C VAL A 65 0.65 6.22 1.80
N LYS A 66 0.74 7.43 1.26
CA LYS A 66 0.09 7.78 0.01
C LYS A 66 1.07 7.52 -1.12
N VAL A 67 0.68 6.66 -2.06
CA VAL A 67 1.45 6.32 -3.25
C VAL A 67 0.82 7.01 -4.46
N LEU A 68 1.64 7.70 -5.24
CA LEU A 68 1.27 8.41 -6.46
C LEU A 68 2.04 7.78 -7.63
N ILE A 69 1.33 7.39 -8.68
CA ILE A 69 1.90 6.90 -9.94
C ILE A 69 1.58 7.91 -11.04
N THR A 70 2.61 8.37 -11.72
CA THR A 70 2.54 9.47 -12.72
C THR A 70 3.49 9.22 -13.87
N SER A 71 3.15 9.72 -15.06
CA SER A 71 4.09 9.80 -16.18
C SER A 71 4.47 11.25 -16.41
N GLN A 72 5.76 11.54 -16.30
CA GLN A 72 6.27 12.89 -16.37
C GLN A 72 6.06 13.48 -17.77
N GLY A 73 5.54 14.71 -17.84
CA GLY A 73 5.25 15.41 -19.10
C GLY A 73 3.92 15.01 -19.76
N TYR A 74 3.21 14.03 -19.22
CA TYR A 74 1.90 13.58 -19.71
C TYR A 74 0.77 13.83 -18.71
N GLU A 75 0.99 14.60 -17.65
CA GLU A 75 0.06 14.79 -16.53
C GLU A 75 -1.26 15.45 -16.95
N GLN A 76 -1.24 16.25 -18.02
CA GLN A 76 -2.46 16.87 -18.57
C GLN A 76 -3.34 15.87 -19.33
N ILE A 77 -2.74 14.81 -19.87
CA ILE A 77 -3.40 13.85 -20.76
C ILE A 77 -3.75 12.57 -19.99
N CYS A 78 -2.87 12.11 -19.11
CA CYS A 78 -3.05 10.93 -18.29
C CYS A 78 -3.20 11.31 -16.81
N LYS A 79 -4.35 10.93 -16.22
CA LYS A 79 -4.59 11.13 -14.79
C LYS A 79 -3.69 10.20 -13.97
N SER A 80 -3.04 10.77 -12.95
CA SER A 80 -2.26 10.03 -11.97
C SER A 80 -3.10 9.00 -11.22
N ILE A 81 -2.52 7.84 -10.92
CA ILE A 81 -3.12 6.89 -9.98
C ILE A 81 -2.69 7.25 -8.56
N GLN A 82 -3.66 7.31 -7.65
CA GLN A 82 -3.45 7.60 -6.23
C GLN A 82 -3.97 6.45 -5.39
N LEU A 83 -3.12 5.96 -4.49
CA LEU A 83 -3.40 4.84 -3.59
C LEU A 83 -3.04 5.25 -2.17
N GLN A 84 -3.86 4.88 -1.20
CA GLN A 84 -3.53 4.99 0.21
C GLN A 84 -3.31 3.59 0.77
N LEU A 85 -2.07 3.30 1.18
CA LEU A 85 -1.70 2.06 1.81
C LEU A 85 -1.72 2.28 3.33
N ASN A 86 -2.55 1.53 4.03
CA ASN A 86 -2.58 1.45 5.48
C ASN A 86 -1.92 0.14 5.91
N ILE A 87 -0.73 0.25 6.48
CA ILE A 87 0.10 -0.86 6.95
C ILE A 87 -0.30 -1.18 8.38
N GLY A 88 -0.93 -2.34 8.58
CA GLY A 88 -1.24 -2.89 9.89
C GLY A 88 -0.17 -3.86 10.38
N VAL A 89 -0.53 -4.73 11.33
CA VAL A 89 0.41 -5.71 11.91
C VAL A 89 0.68 -6.89 10.97
N GLU A 90 -0.33 -7.36 10.25
CA GLU A 90 -0.24 -8.60 9.43
C GLU A 90 -0.65 -8.43 7.97
N HIS A 91 -1.24 -7.30 7.63
CA HIS A 91 -1.78 -7.04 6.30
C HIS A 91 -1.64 -5.57 5.94
N ILE A 92 -1.69 -5.28 4.64
CA ILE A 92 -1.68 -3.93 4.09
C ILE A 92 -3.04 -3.70 3.42
N ARG A 93 -3.79 -2.70 3.88
CA ARG A 93 -5.03 -2.28 3.22
C ARG A 93 -4.72 -1.18 2.22
N VAL A 94 -5.00 -1.44 0.96
CA VAL A 94 -4.88 -0.46 -0.13
C VAL A 94 -6.26 0.14 -0.39
N VAL A 95 -6.36 1.46 -0.33
CA VAL A 95 -7.57 2.21 -0.65
C VAL A 95 -7.34 3.00 -1.93
N HIS A 96 -8.16 2.74 -2.93
CA HIS A 96 -8.19 3.49 -4.19
C HIS A 96 -8.99 4.78 -4.03
N ARG A 97 -8.76 5.74 -4.94
CA ARG A 97 -9.50 7.01 -4.97
C ARG A 97 -11.01 6.84 -5.18
N ASP A 98 -11.44 5.77 -5.84
CA ASP A 98 -12.85 5.43 -6.05
C ASP A 98 -13.50 4.74 -4.83
N GLY A 99 -12.75 4.56 -3.74
CA GLY A 99 -13.21 3.93 -2.50
C GLY A 99 -13.04 2.41 -2.48
N ARG A 100 -12.55 1.77 -3.55
CA ARG A 100 -12.27 0.33 -3.54
C ARG A 100 -11.15 0.04 -2.54
N VAL A 101 -11.31 -1.04 -1.79
CA VAL A 101 -10.33 -1.49 -0.80
C VAL A 101 -9.86 -2.90 -1.16
N ILE A 102 -8.55 -3.06 -1.24
CA ILE A 102 -7.87 -4.34 -1.44
C ILE A 102 -7.04 -4.61 -0.19
N THR A 103 -7.10 -5.84 0.33
CA THR A 103 -6.27 -6.24 1.47
C THR A 103 -5.21 -7.20 0.97
N LEU A 104 -3.95 -6.79 1.10
CA LEU A 104 -2.78 -7.59 0.77
C LEU A 104 -2.25 -8.26 2.05
N SER A 105 -1.67 -9.44 1.91
CA SER A 105 -0.98 -10.13 3.01
C SER A 105 0.35 -9.43 3.38
N HIS A 106 1.07 -10.02 4.33
CA HIS A 106 2.41 -9.57 4.72
C HIS A 106 3.52 -9.97 3.71
N GLN A 107 3.18 -10.71 2.65
CA GLN A 107 4.14 -11.14 1.64
C GLN A 107 4.49 -9.98 0.70
N GLU A 108 5.78 -9.64 0.62
CA GLU A 108 6.26 -8.53 -0.23
C GLU A 108 6.00 -8.71 -1.70
N GLN A 109 6.04 -9.95 -2.19
CA GLN A 109 5.78 -10.23 -3.60
C GLN A 109 4.37 -9.79 -3.98
N GLU A 110 3.39 -9.95 -3.10
CA GLU A 110 2.01 -9.54 -3.36
C GLU A 110 1.91 -8.00 -3.49
N LEU A 111 2.59 -7.25 -2.62
CA LEU A 111 2.67 -5.80 -2.73
C LEU A 111 3.40 -5.36 -4.00
N GLN A 112 4.50 -6.03 -4.33
CA GLN A 112 5.28 -5.73 -5.52
C GLN A 112 4.46 -5.96 -6.80
N ASP A 113 3.84 -7.13 -6.92
CA ASP A 113 3.01 -7.51 -8.06
C ASP A 113 1.81 -6.57 -8.19
N PHE A 114 1.19 -6.21 -7.06
CA PHE A 114 0.11 -5.23 -7.03
C PHE A 114 0.57 -3.87 -7.55
N LEU A 115 1.67 -3.30 -7.03
CA LEU A 115 2.16 -1.99 -7.47
C LEU A 115 2.57 -2.01 -8.95
N LEU A 116 3.23 -3.08 -9.40
CA LEU A 116 3.56 -3.28 -10.81
C LEU A 116 2.30 -3.30 -11.69
N SER A 117 1.24 -3.98 -11.25
CA SER A 117 -0.04 -3.99 -11.99
C SER A 117 -0.63 -2.58 -12.12
N GLN A 118 -0.53 -1.75 -11.07
CA GLN A 118 -1.02 -0.37 -11.10
C GLN A 118 -0.17 0.51 -12.04
N MET A 119 1.15 0.29 -12.06
CA MET A 119 2.05 0.98 -12.99
C MET A 119 1.76 0.59 -14.44
N SER A 120 1.60 -0.70 -14.74
CA SER A 120 1.22 -1.16 -16.07
C SER A 120 -0.15 -0.64 -16.50
N GLN A 121 -1.12 -0.62 -15.58
CA GLN A 121 -2.43 -0.03 -15.85
C GLN A 121 -2.32 1.45 -16.20
N HIS A 122 -1.48 2.21 -15.48
CA HIS A 122 -1.24 3.62 -15.80
C HIS A 122 -0.68 3.82 -17.21
N GLN A 123 0.28 3.00 -17.63
CA GLN A 123 0.82 3.07 -19.00
C GLN A 123 -0.24 2.78 -20.07
N VAL A 124 -1.06 1.75 -19.87
CA VAL A 124 -2.16 1.43 -20.78
C VAL A 124 -3.13 2.61 -20.89
N LEU A 125 -3.49 3.23 -19.76
CA LEU A 125 -4.35 4.42 -19.76
C LEU A 125 -3.68 5.61 -20.47
N ALA A 126 -2.38 5.83 -20.26
CA ALA A 126 -1.64 6.90 -20.92
C ALA A 126 -1.68 6.74 -22.45
N VAL A 127 -1.38 5.54 -22.95
CA VAL A 127 -1.42 5.24 -24.39
C VAL A 127 -2.82 5.44 -24.96
N GLN A 128 -3.87 5.02 -24.25
CA GLN A 128 -5.25 5.24 -24.68
C GLN A 128 -5.62 6.71 -24.78
N GLN A 129 -5.19 7.54 -23.83
CA GLN A 129 -5.47 8.97 -23.87
C GLN A 129 -4.68 9.67 -24.99
N LEU A 130 -3.42 9.27 -25.19
CA LEU A 130 -2.62 9.74 -26.32
C LEU A 130 -3.26 9.37 -27.65
N ALA A 131 -3.73 8.14 -27.83
CA ALA A 131 -4.41 7.71 -29.05
C ALA A 131 -5.63 8.60 -29.36
N LYS A 132 -6.44 8.93 -28.34
CA LYS A 132 -7.59 9.84 -28.50
C LYS A 132 -7.18 11.23 -28.95
N VAL A 133 -6.14 11.81 -28.34
CA VAL A 133 -5.63 13.15 -28.71
C VAL A 133 -5.08 13.14 -30.14
N MET A 134 -4.48 12.03 -30.58
CA MET A 134 -3.95 11.87 -31.93
C MET A 134 -5.01 11.49 -32.99
N GLY A 135 -6.29 11.36 -32.60
CA GLY A 135 -7.37 10.95 -33.50
C GLY A 135 -7.34 9.46 -33.87
N TRP A 136 -6.60 8.63 -33.14
CA TRP A 136 -6.53 7.19 -33.36
C TRP A 136 -7.66 6.46 -32.63
N HIS A 137 -8.20 5.44 -33.28
CA HIS A 137 -9.25 4.59 -32.71
C HIS A 137 -8.64 3.31 -32.16
N VAL A 138 -8.86 3.06 -30.87
CA VAL A 138 -8.45 1.80 -30.23
C VAL A 138 -9.44 0.71 -30.66
N LEU A 139 -8.96 -0.32 -31.36
CA LEU A 139 -9.80 -1.32 -32.03
C LEU A 139 -10.33 -2.43 -31.09
N SER A 140 -9.59 -2.82 -30.04
CA SER A 140 -10.07 -3.76 -29.02
C SER A 140 -9.16 -3.79 -27.78
N PHE A 141 -9.67 -4.37 -26.69
CA PHE A 141 -8.93 -4.78 -25.49
C PHE A 141 -8.86 -6.30 -25.41
#